data_AF-A0A379FVP5-F1
#
_entry.id   AF-A0A379FVP5-F1
#
_cell.length_a   1.000
_cell.length_b   1.000
_cell.length_c   1.000
_cell.angle_alpha   90.00
_cell.angle_beta   90.00
_cell.angle_gamma   90.00
#
_symmetry.space_group_name_H-M   'P 1'
#
loop_
_entity.id
_entity.type
_entity.pdbx_description
1 polymer ?
#
loop_
_entity_poly.entity_id
_entity_poly.type
_entity_poly.pdbx_seq_one_letter_code
_entity_poly.pdbx_strand_id
1 'polypeptide(L)'
;MTPIEQMPVIMLLVTIAVLFAISYLVTDASLKGTREVSFEIKSDSLDKQYLFWLGIIVPIGIFFYLEYFVFLSNEISFNSTGFKAFFEESKLPLGVLALSPIFGVIVSNIHRTIQTEKQIAVTERKNIADSFYSHNKYIVEEFKLIKEEGVAFDIAFQISFPNKLYKTIYKESSIKDGGNEDVSYFFCFKNKLLFFIHK
;
A
#
# COMPACT_ATOMS: atom_id res chain seq x y z
N MET A 1 2.45 52.80 8.74
CA MET A 1 1.99 52.16 7.51
C MET A 1 0.58 51.67 7.72
N THR A 2 -0.31 51.92 6.77
CA THR A 2 -1.66 51.34 6.78
C THR A 2 -1.58 49.82 6.55
N PRO A 3 -2.58 49.03 6.97
CA PRO A 3 -2.58 47.56 6.75
C PRO A 3 -2.38 47.16 5.28
N ILE A 4 -2.81 48.01 4.35
CA ILE A 4 -2.67 47.83 2.90
C ILE A 4 -1.21 47.97 2.45
N GLU A 5 -0.51 48.99 2.96
CA GLU A 5 0.91 49.23 2.66
C GLU A 5 1.83 48.09 3.16
N GLN A 6 1.36 47.27 4.11
CA GLN A 6 2.10 46.13 4.65
C GLN A 6 1.91 44.83 3.85
N MET A 7 0.91 44.73 2.98
CA MET A 7 0.57 43.47 2.29
C MET A 7 1.69 42.90 1.40
N PRO A 8 2.41 43.71 0.58
CA PRO A 8 3.52 43.19 -0.22
C PRO A 8 4.64 42.63 0.66
N VAL A 9 4.95 43.29 1.78
CA VAL A 9 5.99 42.83 2.72
C VAL A 9 5.59 41.52 3.38
N ILE A 10 4.33 41.40 3.82
CA ILE A 10 3.79 40.16 4.42
C ILE A 10 3.90 39.01 3.43
N MET A 11 3.53 39.23 2.17
CA MET A 11 3.56 38.18 1.17
C MET A 11 4.98 37.75 0.81
N LEU A 12 5.92 38.69 0.73
CA LEU A 12 7.33 38.36 0.55
C LEU A 12 7.85 37.49 1.70
N LEU A 13 7.48 37.80 2.95
CA LEU A 13 7.84 36.99 4.12
C LEU A 13 7.22 35.59 4.04
N VAL A 14 5.96 35.48 3.60
CA VAL A 14 5.30 34.18 3.39
C VAL A 14 6.01 33.39 2.30
N THR A 15 6.37 34.01 1.17
CA THR A 15 7.12 33.35 0.10
C THR A 15 8.46 32.82 0.61
N ILE A 16 9.21 33.61 1.39
CA ILE A 16 10.47 33.18 2.00
C ILE A 16 10.24 32.00 2.96
N ALA A 17 9.19 32.05 3.78
CA ALA A 17 8.84 30.96 4.69
C ALA A 17 8.48 29.68 3.93
N VAL A 18 7.77 29.77 2.80
CA VAL A 18 7.45 28.61 1.96
C VAL A 18 8.69 28.05 1.28
N LEU A 19 9.58 28.90 0.77
CA LEU A 19 10.87 28.45 0.22
C LEU A 19 11.72 27.73 1.27
N PHE A 20 11.73 28.24 2.51
CA PHE A 20 12.39 27.58 3.63
C PHE A 20 11.73 26.23 3.97
N ALA A 21 10.40 26.14 3.95
CA ALA A 21 9.68 24.89 4.16
C ALA A 21 9.99 23.85 3.06
N ILE A 22 10.03 24.27 1.79
CA ILE A 22 10.42 23.41 0.67
C ILE A 22 11.87 22.94 0.85
N SER A 23 12.79 23.87 1.14
CA SER A 23 14.20 23.55 1.39
C SER A 23 14.37 22.57 2.55
N TYR A 24 13.63 22.75 3.64
CA TYR A 24 13.64 21.84 4.78
C TYR A 24 13.14 20.44 4.40
N LEU A 25 12.02 20.35 3.67
CA LEU A 25 11.48 19.07 3.21
C LEU A 25 12.44 18.33 2.27
N VAL A 26 13.09 19.05 1.36
CA VAL A 26 14.09 18.47 0.44
C VAL A 26 15.34 18.02 1.20
N THR A 27 15.80 18.80 2.18
CA THR A 27 17.00 18.49 2.97
C THR A 27 16.74 17.32 3.92
N ASP A 28 15.60 17.26 4.59
CA ASP A 28 15.19 16.12 5.44
C ASP A 28 15.04 14.83 4.63
N ALA A 29 14.49 14.92 3.40
CA ALA A 29 14.45 13.80 2.47
C ALA A 29 15.87 13.35 2.03
N SER A 30 16.79 14.28 1.81
CA SER A 30 18.17 13.98 1.42
C SER A 30 19.03 13.41 2.55
N LEU A 31 18.84 13.89 3.79
CA LEU A 31 19.60 13.45 4.97
C LEU A 31 19.19 12.06 5.49
N LYS A 32 17.98 11.58 5.18
CA LYS A 32 17.49 10.23 5.56
C LYS A 32 18.07 9.07 4.74
N GLY A 33 19.16 9.30 3.99
CA GLY A 33 20.17 8.26 3.79
C GLY A 33 19.94 7.28 2.64
N THR A 34 19.29 7.68 1.55
CA THR A 34 19.47 7.03 0.25
C THR A 34 20.07 8.05 -0.71
N ARG A 35 21.26 7.74 -1.25
CA ARG A 35 21.92 8.57 -2.30
C ARG A 35 21.07 8.70 -3.58
N GLU A 36 20.00 7.92 -3.68
CA GLU A 36 18.88 8.15 -4.55
C GLU A 36 17.73 8.71 -3.70
N VAL A 37 17.32 9.95 -3.93
CA VAL A 37 16.02 10.44 -3.46
C VAL A 37 14.99 9.67 -4.25
N SER A 38 14.66 8.44 -3.83
CA SER A 38 13.58 7.70 -4.45
C SER A 38 12.30 8.39 -4.01
N PHE A 39 11.66 9.10 -4.94
CA PHE A 39 10.29 9.58 -4.81
C PHE A 39 9.28 8.41 -4.84
N GLU A 40 9.67 7.28 -4.25
CA GLU A 40 8.90 6.05 -4.23
C GLU A 40 7.90 6.16 -3.08
N ILE A 41 6.63 6.20 -3.45
CA ILE A 41 5.53 6.28 -2.48
C ILE A 41 5.49 4.94 -1.75
N LYS A 42 5.82 4.95 -0.46
CA LYS A 42 5.78 3.73 0.36
C LYS A 42 4.34 3.41 0.77
N SER A 43 4.10 2.17 1.19
CA SER A 43 2.83 1.74 1.77
C SER A 43 2.53 2.36 3.14
N ASP A 44 3.51 3.02 3.77
CA ASP A 44 3.39 3.67 5.08
C ASP A 44 2.50 4.91 4.99
N SER A 45 1.93 5.35 6.11
CA SER A 45 0.94 6.44 6.18
C SER A 45 1.22 7.64 5.26
N LEU A 46 0.19 8.10 4.56
CA LEU A 46 0.26 9.15 3.54
C LEU A 46 0.89 10.46 4.05
N ASP A 47 0.64 10.82 5.29
CA ASP A 47 1.18 12.01 5.98
C ASP A 47 2.70 11.98 6.14
N LYS A 48 3.32 10.80 6.05
CA LYS A 48 4.78 10.63 6.07
C LYS A 48 5.43 10.79 4.70
N GLN A 49 4.63 10.83 3.62
CA GLN A 49 5.14 10.89 2.26
C GLN A 49 5.46 12.35 1.90
N TYR A 50 6.74 12.64 1.62
CA TYR A 50 7.17 13.98 1.20
C TYR A 50 6.44 14.48 -0.05
N LEU A 51 6.15 13.58 -0.99
CA LEU A 51 5.44 13.91 -2.24
C LEU A 51 4.05 14.49 -2.00
N PHE A 52 3.37 14.05 -0.93
CA PHE A 52 2.05 14.56 -0.54
C PHE A 52 2.16 16.03 -0.10
N TRP A 53 3.09 16.32 0.81
CA TRP A 53 3.31 17.69 1.28
C TRP A 53 3.85 18.61 0.19
N LEU A 54 4.74 18.13 -0.68
CA LEU A 54 5.22 18.91 -1.83
C LEU A 54 4.09 19.26 -2.79
N GLY A 55 3.19 18.32 -3.09
CA GLY A 55 2.02 18.55 -3.94
C GLY A 55 1.09 19.65 -3.42
N ILE A 56 1.04 19.84 -2.10
CA ILE A 56 0.22 20.88 -1.46
C ILE A 56 0.97 22.21 -1.34
N ILE A 57 2.21 22.17 -0.82
CA ILE A 57 2.99 23.35 -0.45
C ILE A 57 3.53 24.09 -1.67
N VAL A 58 3.94 23.38 -2.73
CA VAL A 58 4.52 24.02 -3.93
C VAL A 58 3.51 24.96 -4.62
N PRO A 59 2.28 24.55 -4.94
CA PRO A 59 1.29 25.47 -5.52
C PRO A 59 0.95 26.65 -4.60
N ILE A 60 0.91 26.44 -3.28
CA ILE A 60 0.70 27.52 -2.30
C ILE A 60 1.85 28.53 -2.33
N GLY A 61 3.10 28.05 -2.40
CA GLY A 61 4.27 28.92 -2.51
C GLY A 61 4.28 29.74 -3.79
N ILE A 62 3.96 29.10 -4.92
CA ILE A 62 3.86 29.78 -6.21
C ILE A 62 2.71 30.80 -6.19
N PHE A 63 1.57 30.49 -5.56
CA PHE A 63 0.48 31.44 -5.37
C PHE A 63 0.98 32.72 -4.70
N PHE A 64 1.59 32.64 -3.51
CA PHE A 64 2.07 33.84 -2.80
C PHE A 64 3.14 34.60 -3.57
N TYR A 65 4.02 33.88 -4.28
CA TYR A 65 5.03 34.50 -5.15
C TYR A 65 4.40 35.29 -6.30
N LEU A 66 3.42 34.72 -7.00
CA LEU A 66 2.76 35.40 -8.12
C LEU A 66 1.88 36.55 -7.64
N GLU A 67 1.13 36.33 -6.57
CA GLU A 67 0.27 37.33 -5.96
C GLU A 67 1.09 38.56 -5.52
N TYR A 68 2.35 38.37 -5.09
CA TYR A 68 3.21 39.47 -4.66
C TYR A 68 3.43 40.49 -5.79
N PHE A 69 3.60 40.01 -7.02
CA PHE A 69 3.72 40.90 -8.18
C PHE A 69 2.40 41.59 -8.51
N VAL A 70 1.27 40.89 -8.37
CA VAL A 70 -0.06 41.48 -8.58
C VAL A 70 -0.32 42.63 -7.61
N PHE A 71 0.12 42.50 -6.36
CA PHE A 71 -0.06 43.54 -5.33
C PHE A 71 0.93 44.70 -5.46
N LEU A 72 2.10 44.49 -6.07
CA LEU A 72 3.01 45.58 -6.39
C LEU A 72 2.48 46.46 -7.52
N SER A 73 1.70 45.91 -8.45
CA SER A 73 1.21 46.63 -9.63
C SER A 73 -0.15 47.28 -9.46
N ASN A 74 -0.90 46.95 -8.40
CA ASN A 74 -2.31 47.34 -8.26
C ASN A 74 -2.62 48.01 -6.91
N GLU A 75 -3.57 48.95 -6.91
CA GLU A 75 -4.12 49.51 -5.68
C GLU A 75 -5.07 48.53 -5.01
N ILE A 76 -4.74 48.13 -3.78
CA ILE A 76 -5.54 47.19 -3.02
C ILE A 76 -6.61 47.97 -2.26
N SER A 77 -7.86 47.49 -2.33
CA SER A 77 -8.94 48.01 -1.52
C SER A 77 -9.80 46.88 -0.95
N PHE A 78 -10.18 46.99 0.32
CA PHE A 78 -11.02 46.02 1.02
C PHE A 78 -12.51 46.42 0.96
N ASN A 79 -12.98 46.70 -0.26
CA ASN A 79 -14.39 46.97 -0.53
C ASN A 79 -14.89 46.05 -1.64
N SER A 80 -16.19 46.05 -1.92
CA SER A 80 -16.79 45.19 -2.96
C SER A 80 -16.11 45.32 -4.32
N THR A 81 -15.78 46.56 -4.73
CA THR A 81 -15.06 46.84 -5.98
C THR A 81 -13.64 46.29 -5.96
N GLY A 82 -12.94 46.43 -4.84
CA GLY A 82 -11.59 45.90 -4.64
C GLY A 82 -11.52 44.38 -4.63
N PHE A 83 -12.49 43.69 -4.04
CA PHE A 83 -12.59 42.24 -4.15
C PHE A 83 -12.83 41.77 -5.58
N LYS A 84 -13.67 42.49 -6.34
CA LYS A 84 -13.88 42.19 -7.76
C LYS A 84 -12.58 42.36 -8.56
N ALA A 85 -11.86 43.46 -8.34
CA ALA A 85 -10.55 43.69 -8.96
C ALA A 85 -9.54 42.61 -8.56
N PHE A 86 -9.47 42.23 -7.28
CA PHE A 86 -8.63 41.13 -6.81
C PHE A 86 -8.87 39.84 -7.58
N PHE A 87 -10.14 39.41 -7.72
CA PHE A 87 -10.45 38.19 -8.47
C PHE A 87 -10.09 38.28 -9.95
N GLU A 88 -10.24 39.47 -10.55
CA GLU A 88 -9.92 39.68 -11.96
C GLU A 88 -8.41 39.67 -12.24
N GLU A 89 -7.63 40.35 -11.38
CA GLU A 89 -6.17 40.46 -11.51
C GLU A 89 -5.43 39.20 -11.03
N SER A 90 -6.01 38.48 -10.07
CA SER A 90 -5.39 37.30 -9.43
C SER A 90 -5.82 35.97 -10.05
N LYS A 91 -6.42 35.98 -11.26
CA LYS A 91 -6.87 34.75 -11.95
C LYS A 91 -5.77 33.69 -12.05
N LEU A 92 -4.57 34.11 -12.41
CA LEU A 92 -3.43 33.22 -12.55
C LEU A 92 -2.96 32.66 -11.20
N PRO A 93 -2.64 33.50 -10.17
CA PRO A 93 -2.34 33.01 -8.83
C PRO A 93 -3.41 32.05 -8.29
N LEU A 94 -4.69 32.41 -8.36
CA LEU A 94 -5.80 31.59 -7.87
C LEU A 94 -5.91 30.27 -8.63
N GLY A 95 -5.67 30.28 -9.94
CA GLY A 95 -5.61 29.06 -10.76
C GLY A 95 -4.49 28.13 -10.33
N VAL A 96 -3.31 28.66 -9.99
CA VAL A 96 -2.20 27.86 -9.44
C VAL A 96 -2.55 27.31 -8.05
N LEU A 97 -3.16 28.12 -7.18
CA LEU A 97 -3.59 27.69 -5.85
C LEU A 97 -4.58 26.50 -5.93
N ALA A 98 -5.46 26.51 -6.92
CA ALA A 98 -6.40 25.42 -7.18
C ALA A 98 -5.72 24.08 -7.55
N LEU A 99 -4.45 24.07 -7.96
CA LEU A 99 -3.70 22.83 -8.19
C LEU A 99 -3.33 22.11 -6.90
N SER A 100 -3.28 22.81 -5.76
CA SER A 100 -2.96 22.23 -4.44
C SER A 100 -3.87 21.04 -4.07
N PRO A 101 -5.22 21.20 -4.06
CA PRO A 101 -6.11 20.07 -3.80
C PRO A 101 -6.05 18.99 -4.89
N ILE A 102 -5.85 19.35 -6.16
CA ILE A 102 -5.75 18.39 -7.27
C ILE A 102 -4.55 17.45 -7.07
N PHE A 103 -3.37 18.00 -6.79
CA PHE A 103 -2.18 17.19 -6.55
C PHE A 103 -2.31 16.36 -5.26
N GLY A 104 -2.90 16.92 -4.20
CA GLY A 104 -3.19 16.16 -2.98
C GLY A 104 -4.05 14.91 -3.24
N VAL A 105 -5.10 15.03 -4.07
CA VAL A 105 -5.94 13.90 -4.47
C VAL A 105 -5.19 12.88 -5.31
N ILE A 106 -4.38 13.32 -6.28
CA ILE A 106 -3.58 12.43 -7.12
C ILE A 106 -2.62 11.59 -6.28
N VAL A 107 -1.85 12.22 -5.39
CA VAL A 107 -0.91 11.50 -4.52
C VAL A 107 -1.64 10.53 -3.58
N SER A 108 -2.79 10.94 -3.04
CA SER A 108 -3.64 10.06 -2.21
C SER A 108 -4.13 8.83 -2.97
N ASN A 109 -4.56 8.99 -4.22
CA ASN A 109 -4.97 7.88 -5.08
C ASN A 109 -3.84 6.88 -5.34
N ILE A 110 -2.65 7.39 -5.72
CA ILE A 110 -1.49 6.53 -5.97
C ILE A 110 -1.10 5.76 -4.70
N HIS A 111 -1.11 6.43 -3.56
CA HIS A 111 -0.83 5.79 -2.27
C HIS A 111 -1.82 4.66 -1.95
N ARG A 112 -3.13 4.86 -2.19
CA ARG A 112 -4.14 3.81 -2.02
C ARG A 112 -3.88 2.59 -2.91
N THR A 113 -3.47 2.79 -4.16
CA THR A 113 -3.12 1.68 -5.06
C THR A 113 -1.95 0.85 -4.50
N ILE A 114 -0.88 1.50 -4.07
CA ILE A 114 0.31 0.82 -3.52
C ILE A 114 -0.02 0.07 -2.22
N GLN A 115 -0.84 0.67 -1.35
CA GLN A 115 -1.35 -0.01 -0.16
C GLN A 115 -2.18 -1.24 -0.53
N THR A 116 -3.02 -1.14 -1.55
CA THR A 116 -3.88 -2.23 -2.01
C THR A 116 -3.04 -3.37 -2.59
N GLU A 117 -2.03 -3.07 -3.42
CA GLU A 117 -1.09 -4.07 -3.95
C GLU A 117 -0.36 -4.83 -2.84
N LYS A 118 0.14 -4.11 -1.82
CA LYS A 118 0.79 -4.74 -0.67
C LYS A 118 -0.19 -5.62 0.12
N GLN A 119 -1.42 -5.16 0.30
CA GLN A 119 -2.46 -5.94 0.98
C GLN A 119 -2.82 -7.20 0.19
N ILE A 120 -2.94 -7.12 -1.14
CA ILE A 120 -3.16 -8.27 -2.02
C ILE A 120 -2.02 -9.28 -1.86
N ALA A 121 -0.76 -8.83 -1.98
CA ALA A 121 0.40 -9.72 -1.89
C ALA A 121 0.55 -10.40 -0.52
N VAL A 122 0.16 -9.74 0.57
CA VAL A 122 0.13 -10.34 1.91
C VAL A 122 -1.03 -11.31 2.05
N THR A 123 -2.21 -10.95 1.53
CA THR A 123 -3.41 -11.78 1.58
C THR A 123 -3.25 -13.04 0.74
N GLU A 124 -2.64 -12.94 -0.44
CA GLU A 124 -2.36 -14.08 -1.31
C GLU A 124 -1.44 -15.09 -0.62
N ARG A 125 -0.34 -14.62 -0.03
CA ARG A 125 0.55 -15.49 0.78
C ARG A 125 -0.18 -16.15 1.94
N LYS A 126 -1.07 -15.42 2.61
CA LYS A 126 -1.89 -15.96 3.69
C LYS A 126 -2.88 -17.01 3.16
N ASN A 127 -3.57 -16.74 2.06
CA ASN A 127 -4.53 -17.65 1.45
C ASN A 127 -3.87 -18.96 1.00
N ILE A 128 -2.66 -18.90 0.43
CA ILE A 128 -1.89 -20.08 0.08
C ILE A 128 -1.56 -20.92 1.33
N ALA A 129 -1.06 -20.28 2.39
CA ALA A 129 -0.79 -20.96 3.64
C ALA A 129 -2.06 -21.56 4.28
N ASP A 130 -3.15 -20.80 4.33
CA ASP A 130 -4.44 -21.23 4.88
C ASP A 130 -5.02 -22.40 4.07
N SER A 131 -4.86 -22.40 2.75
CA SER A 131 -5.20 -23.52 1.87
C SER A 131 -4.43 -24.79 2.26
N PHE A 132 -3.10 -24.69 2.43
CA PHE A 132 -2.27 -25.81 2.87
C PHE A 132 -2.72 -26.36 4.23
N TYR A 133 -2.93 -25.48 5.22
CA TYR A 133 -3.35 -25.90 6.56
C TYR A 133 -4.75 -26.52 6.55
N SER A 134 -5.67 -25.99 5.75
CA SER A 134 -7.03 -26.54 5.61
C SER A 134 -7.00 -27.93 4.99
N HIS A 135 -6.27 -28.11 3.89
CA HIS A 135 -6.13 -29.40 3.22
C HIS A 135 -5.45 -30.44 4.13
N ASN A 136 -4.33 -30.07 4.76
CA ASN A 136 -3.63 -30.96 5.68
C ASN A 136 -4.50 -31.38 6.86
N LYS A 137 -5.20 -30.43 7.48
CA LYS A 137 -6.08 -30.70 8.63
C LYS A 137 -7.21 -31.64 8.24
N TYR A 138 -7.93 -31.34 7.15
CA TYR A 138 -9.05 -32.14 6.67
C TYR A 138 -8.64 -33.60 6.46
N ILE A 139 -7.60 -33.84 5.66
CA ILE A 139 -7.16 -35.20 5.33
C ILE A 139 -6.64 -35.95 6.56
N VAL A 140 -5.93 -35.27 7.46
CA VAL A 140 -5.42 -35.89 8.69
C VAL A 140 -6.54 -36.24 9.66
N GLU A 141 -7.61 -35.45 9.70
CA GLU A 141 -8.83 -35.76 10.45
C GLU A 141 -9.52 -36.99 9.86
N GLU A 142 -9.69 -37.07 8.54
CA GLU A 142 -10.22 -38.25 7.85
C GLU A 142 -9.40 -39.52 8.15
N PHE A 143 -8.07 -39.44 8.10
CA PHE A 143 -7.19 -40.58 8.45
C PHE A 143 -7.35 -41.07 9.89
N LYS A 144 -7.73 -40.20 10.83
CA LYS A 144 -7.99 -40.60 12.22
C LYS A 144 -9.35 -41.26 12.41
N LEU A 145 -10.29 -40.99 11.51
CA LEU A 145 -11.63 -41.60 11.53
C LEU A 145 -11.64 -43.02 10.97
N ILE A 146 -10.63 -43.39 10.16
CA ILE A 146 -10.44 -44.76 9.69
C ILE A 146 -10.15 -45.67 10.90
N LYS A 147 -11.19 -46.33 11.39
CA LYS A 147 -11.15 -47.47 12.31
C LYS A 147 -11.92 -48.58 11.61
N GLU A 148 -11.26 -49.67 11.23
CA GLU A 148 -11.99 -50.85 10.75
C GLU A 148 -12.77 -51.46 11.92
N GLU A 149 -14.10 -51.42 11.86
CA GLU A 149 -14.96 -52.38 12.57
C GLU A 149 -15.23 -53.54 11.60
N GLY A 150 -14.47 -54.63 11.78
CA GLY A 150 -14.52 -55.81 10.91
C GLY A 150 -14.68 -57.09 11.71
N VAL A 151 -15.88 -57.66 11.59
CA VAL A 151 -16.27 -59.04 11.87
C VAL A 151 -15.09 -60.05 11.91
N ALA A 152 -15.04 -60.79 13.02
CA ALA A 152 -14.36 -62.08 13.27
C ALA A 152 -12.84 -62.13 13.56
N PHE A 153 -12.06 -61.06 13.41
CA PHE A 153 -10.69 -61.02 13.98
C PHE A 153 -10.40 -59.63 14.55
N ASP A 154 -10.21 -59.58 15.87
CA ASP A 154 -10.21 -58.39 16.74
C ASP A 154 -8.90 -57.56 16.62
N ILE A 155 -8.52 -57.16 15.41
CA ILE A 155 -7.34 -56.33 15.15
C ILE A 155 -7.81 -54.97 14.66
N ALA A 156 -7.95 -54.02 15.58
CA ALA A 156 -8.24 -52.63 15.24
C ALA A 156 -7.04 -52.00 14.50
N PHE A 157 -7.16 -51.79 13.18
CA PHE A 157 -6.19 -51.02 12.42
C PHE A 157 -6.40 -49.51 12.65
N GLN A 158 -5.35 -48.82 13.11
CA GLN A 158 -5.30 -47.36 13.20
C GLN A 158 -4.06 -46.83 12.51
N ILE A 159 -4.20 -45.69 11.82
CA ILE A 159 -3.06 -45.01 11.18
C ILE A 159 -2.21 -44.36 12.27
N SER A 160 -1.05 -44.95 12.58
CA SER A 160 -0.17 -44.48 13.67
C SER A 160 0.48 -43.11 13.39
N PHE A 161 0.67 -42.76 12.11
CA PHE A 161 1.31 -41.49 11.70
C PHE A 161 0.57 -40.76 10.56
N PRO A 162 -0.62 -40.20 10.80
CA PRO A 162 -1.45 -39.56 9.77
C PRO A 162 -0.74 -38.43 9.01
N ASN A 163 0.00 -37.58 9.73
CA ASN A 163 0.76 -36.46 9.13
C ASN A 163 1.88 -36.93 8.19
N LYS A 164 2.55 -38.04 8.54
CA LYS A 164 3.62 -38.61 7.70
C LYS A 164 3.04 -39.23 6.45
N LEU A 165 1.88 -39.89 6.57
CA LEU A 165 1.13 -40.44 5.45
C LEU A 165 0.67 -39.33 4.50
N TYR A 166 0.07 -38.26 5.03
CA TYR A 166 -0.31 -37.07 4.25
C TYR A 166 0.86 -36.53 3.41
N LYS A 167 2.02 -36.29 4.03
CA LYS A 167 3.20 -35.77 3.30
C LYS A 167 3.75 -36.75 2.25
N THR A 168 3.48 -38.05 2.41
CA THR A 168 3.87 -39.07 1.44
C THR A 168 2.93 -39.09 0.24
N ILE A 169 1.64 -38.86 0.48
CA ILE A 169 0.58 -38.80 -0.54
C ILE A 169 0.68 -37.47 -1.29
N TYR A 170 0.72 -36.34 -0.59
CA TYR A 170 0.71 -35.00 -1.18
C TYR A 170 2.06 -34.31 -1.01
N LYS A 171 3.06 -34.74 -1.80
CA LYS A 171 4.44 -34.21 -1.72
C LYS A 171 4.55 -32.74 -2.09
N GLU A 172 3.69 -32.29 -2.98
CA GLU A 172 3.71 -30.92 -3.52
C GLU A 172 2.88 -29.95 -2.66
N SER A 173 2.11 -30.45 -1.69
CA SER A 173 1.44 -29.60 -0.72
C SER A 173 2.45 -28.97 0.24
N SER A 174 2.51 -27.63 0.26
CA SER A 174 3.45 -26.88 1.11
C SER A 174 2.86 -25.54 1.55
N ILE A 175 3.43 -24.90 2.58
CA ILE A 175 3.01 -23.55 3.00
C ILE A 175 3.22 -22.51 1.88
N LYS A 176 4.15 -22.78 0.95
CA LYS A 176 4.48 -21.88 -0.17
C LYS A 176 3.62 -22.13 -1.41
N ASP A 177 3.16 -23.36 -1.60
CA ASP A 177 2.47 -23.80 -2.82
C ASP A 177 0.99 -24.10 -2.58
N GLY A 178 0.55 -24.17 -1.31
CA GLY A 178 -0.83 -24.41 -0.91
C GLY A 178 -1.16 -25.89 -0.72
N GLY A 179 -2.45 -26.18 -0.56
CA GLY A 179 -2.96 -27.55 -0.61
C GLY A 179 -3.03 -28.00 -2.06
N ASN A 180 -2.24 -29.01 -2.42
CA ASN A 180 -2.26 -29.66 -3.73
C ASN A 180 -3.05 -30.98 -3.61
N GLU A 181 -4.02 -31.17 -4.51
CA GLU A 181 -4.86 -32.38 -4.62
C GLU A 181 -4.15 -33.53 -5.37
N ASP A 182 -3.03 -33.26 -6.04
CA ASP A 182 -2.26 -34.23 -6.78
C ASP A 182 -1.59 -35.24 -5.84
N VAL A 183 -1.92 -36.51 -6.09
CA VAL A 183 -1.31 -37.64 -5.38
C VAL A 183 0.03 -37.99 -6.02
N SER A 184 1.05 -38.11 -5.18
CA SER A 184 2.39 -38.47 -5.60
C SER A 184 2.40 -39.79 -6.36
N TYR A 185 2.93 -39.78 -7.59
CA TYR A 185 3.16 -40.98 -8.40
C TYR A 185 3.91 -42.08 -7.64
N PHE A 186 4.83 -41.70 -6.75
CA PHE A 186 5.57 -42.64 -5.91
C PHE A 186 4.66 -43.40 -4.94
N PHE A 187 3.68 -42.72 -4.34
CA PHE A 187 2.68 -43.36 -3.49
C PHE A 187 1.79 -44.32 -4.28
N CYS A 188 1.36 -43.91 -5.48
CA CYS A 188 0.55 -44.74 -6.37
C CYS A 188 1.30 -46.00 -6.82
N PHE A 189 2.56 -45.88 -7.27
CA PHE A 189 3.39 -47.00 -7.72
C PHE A 189 3.69 -48.00 -6.59
N LYS A 190 4.05 -47.50 -5.40
CA LYS A 190 4.38 -48.35 -4.25
C LYS A 190 3.18 -49.18 -3.77
N ASN A 191 1.97 -48.63 -3.83
CA ASN A 191 0.76 -49.36 -3.46
C ASN A 191 0.19 -50.21 -4.61
N LYS A 192 0.45 -49.86 -5.87
CA LYS A 192 0.14 -50.74 -7.02
C LYS A 192 0.87 -52.08 -6.93
N LEU A 193 2.09 -52.08 -6.38
CA LEU A 193 2.85 -53.30 -6.10
C LEU A 193 2.20 -54.14 -4.97
N LEU A 194 1.53 -53.51 -4.01
CA LEU A 194 0.79 -54.23 -2.95
C LEU A 194 -0.48 -54.91 -3.48
N PHE A 195 -1.22 -54.24 -4.38
CA PHE A 195 -2.45 -54.81 -4.95
C PHE A 195 -2.21 -55.93 -5.97
N PHE A 196 -1.02 -56.04 -6.55
CA PHE A 196 -0.67 -57.14 -7.47
C PHE A 196 -0.11 -58.41 -6.80
N ILE A 197 0.12 -58.40 -5.47
CA ILE A 197 0.62 -59.57 -4.71
C ILE A 197 -0.56 -60.37 -4.09
N HIS A 198 -1.80 -59.96 -4.32
CA HIS A 198 -3.02 -60.66 -3.86
C HIS A 198 -3.93 -61.10 -5.01
N LYS A 199 -3.33 -61.64 -6.09
CA LYS A 199 -4.09 -62.40 -7.08
C LYS A 199 -3.54 -63.81 -7.22
#